data_AF-A0AAV8RX64-F1
#
_entry.id   AF-A0AAV8RX64-F1
#
_cell.length_a   1.000
_cell.length_b   1.000
_cell.length_c   1.000
_cell.angle_alpha   90.00
_cell.angle_beta   90.00
_cell.angle_gamma   90.00
#
_symmetry.space_group_name_H-M   'P 1'
#
loop_
_entity.id
_entity.type
_entity.pdbx_description
1 polymer ?
#
loop_
_entity_poly.entity_id
_entity_poly.type
_entity_poly.pdbx_seq_one_letter_code
_entity_poly.pdbx_strand_id
1 'polypeptide(L)'
;MLQKFALAFKTKTIEFFAEDEEVEEEEEEAVDLAADPGPEEVITGQRVVVLKPDPAPRTDPQTLAAATLAAVSSFQAAYLHLQTAHSPFLPDALRSADRAAVSNLRRLSLLRRSYLCPGPNPPLPLSSHLEAQVQENQNLLRGFEAVVDRLQSDIDRKDAEAAALEKALADLDAVGARLADRLERACMPPEEKVEALLTVGVFDSVLRDTCRLTHRFARILVDLMKMAGWDLGAAANCIVPDVNYAKPGHCRYAILSYICLGIFERFDSYDLCDDGSRVELDDIDVTIRRNDSLQQFVEHSALDPIELMRDFPSCDFANFCQKKYAKLIHPGIESSLLRNLATAESSLGSLRQTSPLYEPFVSMASSVWMLHKLAWAYDPVVQIFQVAPGAQFSMVFMENIVRKVDKMCMDHGRASSRPKVGFTVVPGFCVGKTVIQSRVYMDGPKQAS
;
A
#
# COMPACT_ATOMS: atom_id res chain seq x y z
N MET A 1 7.09 27.14 -14.58
CA MET A 1 6.33 26.81 -13.36
C MET A 1 7.26 26.51 -12.19
N LEU A 2 8.06 27.49 -11.73
CA LEU A 2 8.97 27.33 -10.57
C LEU A 2 8.98 28.59 -9.69
N GLN A 3 7.84 29.28 -9.58
CA GLN A 3 7.70 30.50 -8.78
C GLN A 3 6.70 30.34 -7.61
N LYS A 4 6.39 29.11 -7.20
CA LYS A 4 5.49 28.79 -6.09
C LYS A 4 6.15 27.93 -5.00
N PHE A 5 7.40 28.22 -4.66
CA PHE A 5 8.10 27.59 -3.52
C PHE A 5 7.90 28.34 -2.19
N ALA A 6 6.79 29.07 -2.04
CA ALA A 6 6.44 29.72 -0.79
C ALA A 6 5.06 29.28 -0.32
N LEU A 7 5.01 28.85 0.95
CA LEU A 7 3.85 28.50 1.78
C LEU A 7 3.24 27.10 1.59
N ALA A 8 3.53 26.19 2.53
CA ALA A 8 2.59 25.86 3.62
C ALA A 8 3.04 24.58 4.37
N PHE A 9 3.60 24.73 5.58
CA PHE A 9 3.60 23.67 6.59
C PHE A 9 2.93 24.24 7.84
N LYS A 10 1.67 23.83 8.08
CA LYS A 10 0.99 24.01 9.36
C LYS A 10 -0.19 23.06 9.49
N THR A 11 0.05 21.87 10.05
CA THR A 11 -0.96 20.98 10.65
C THR A 11 -0.33 20.44 11.94
N LYS A 12 -0.67 21.00 13.10
CA LYS A 12 -1.73 20.56 14.02
C LYS A 12 -1.54 19.12 14.53
N THR A 13 -0.82 19.05 15.64
CA THR A 13 -0.93 18.13 16.78
C THR A 13 -2.37 17.92 17.25
N ILE A 14 -2.66 16.72 17.76
CA ILE A 14 -3.59 16.31 18.85
C ILE A 14 -3.68 14.77 18.70
N GLU A 15 -2.83 14.00 19.38
CA GLU A 15 -2.96 13.45 20.74
C GLU A 15 -4.21 12.58 20.98
N PHE A 16 -3.89 11.34 21.34
CA PHE A 16 -4.69 10.15 21.53
C PHE A 16 -4.88 9.94 23.04
N PHE A 17 -6.06 9.45 23.45
CA PHE A 17 -6.44 8.74 24.69
C PHE A 17 -7.71 9.32 25.36
N ALA A 18 -8.74 8.47 25.49
CA ALA A 18 -9.40 8.07 26.74
C ALA A 18 -10.84 7.57 26.49
N GLU A 19 -11.01 6.26 26.71
CA GLU A 19 -12.06 5.54 27.47
C GLU A 19 -13.57 5.91 27.39
N ASP A 20 -14.32 4.82 27.14
CA ASP A 20 -15.59 4.35 27.74
C ASP A 20 -16.89 5.17 27.65
N GLU A 21 -17.91 4.54 27.05
CA GLU A 21 -19.19 4.27 27.72
C GLU A 21 -20.02 3.23 26.94
N GLU A 22 -20.65 2.33 27.71
CA GLU A 22 -21.49 1.19 27.32
C GLU A 22 -22.88 1.62 26.82
N VAL A 23 -23.64 0.67 26.23
CA VAL A 23 -25.04 0.31 26.58
C VAL A 23 -25.65 -0.65 25.53
N GLU A 24 -25.97 -1.86 26.02
CA GLU A 24 -27.13 -2.78 25.79
C GLU A 24 -27.54 -3.23 24.37
N GLU A 25 -27.45 -4.55 24.09
CA GLU A 25 -28.54 -5.58 24.04
C GLU A 25 -29.33 -5.52 22.71
N GLU A 26 -29.68 -6.59 21.99
CA GLU A 26 -29.92 -8.00 22.31
C GLU A 26 -29.92 -8.82 20.98
N GLU A 27 -30.13 -10.13 21.12
CA GLU A 27 -29.86 -11.28 20.25
C GLU A 27 -30.56 -11.37 18.87
N GLU A 28 -29.90 -12.00 17.89
CA GLU A 28 -30.53 -12.96 16.95
C GLU A 28 -29.53 -14.06 16.56
N GLU A 29 -29.84 -15.32 16.90
CA GLU A 29 -29.12 -16.50 16.39
C GLU A 29 -29.67 -16.99 15.06
N ALA A 30 -28.75 -17.38 14.18
CA ALA A 30 -28.95 -17.87 12.84
C ALA A 30 -28.69 -19.39 12.74
N VAL A 31 -29.68 -20.10 12.19
CA VAL A 31 -29.66 -21.15 11.14
C VAL A 31 -28.76 -22.42 11.26
N ASP A 32 -29.31 -23.51 10.70
CA ASP A 32 -28.71 -24.66 9.93
C ASP A 32 -28.82 -26.05 10.60
N LEU A 33 -28.98 -27.20 9.94
CA LEU A 33 -29.31 -27.67 8.58
C LEU A 33 -29.55 -29.19 8.64
N ALA A 34 -30.39 -29.69 7.71
CA ALA A 34 -30.35 -30.97 6.99
C ALA A 34 -30.31 -32.36 7.70
N ALA A 35 -31.23 -33.26 7.30
CA ALA A 35 -30.99 -34.39 6.37
C ALA A 35 -32.00 -35.58 6.56
N ASP A 36 -32.43 -36.16 5.43
CA ASP A 36 -33.26 -37.39 5.18
C ASP A 36 -32.52 -38.70 5.65
N PRO A 37 -33.02 -39.98 5.59
CA PRO A 37 -34.15 -40.57 4.83
C PRO A 37 -34.95 -41.78 5.45
N GLY A 38 -35.94 -42.33 4.72
CA GLY A 38 -36.28 -43.79 4.72
C GLY A 38 -37.70 -44.26 5.10
N PRO A 39 -38.14 -45.50 4.75
CA PRO A 39 -39.41 -45.74 4.02
C PRO A 39 -40.43 -46.75 4.61
N GLU A 40 -41.55 -46.91 3.88
CA GLU A 40 -42.44 -48.09 3.66
C GLU A 40 -43.46 -48.67 4.70
N GLU A 41 -44.68 -48.87 4.17
CA GLU A 41 -45.72 -49.93 4.35
C GLU A 41 -46.41 -50.28 5.70
N VAL A 42 -47.75 -50.41 5.65
CA VAL A 42 -48.55 -51.66 5.83
C VAL A 42 -50.01 -51.36 6.25
N ILE A 43 -50.95 -52.06 5.62
CA ILE A 43 -52.43 -52.02 5.78
C ILE A 43 -52.87 -52.99 6.89
N THR A 44 -54.00 -52.74 7.59
CA THR A 44 -55.16 -53.66 7.80
C THR A 44 -56.05 -53.30 8.99
N GLY A 45 -57.38 -53.52 8.85
CA GLY A 45 -58.29 -53.74 9.99
C GLY A 45 -59.74 -53.25 9.83
N GLN A 46 -60.62 -54.08 9.25
CA GLN A 46 -62.09 -53.88 9.19
C GLN A 46 -62.79 -54.00 10.56
N ARG A 47 -63.96 -53.34 10.74
CA ARG A 47 -65.19 -53.95 11.30
C ARG A 47 -66.49 -53.10 11.14
N VAL A 48 -67.44 -53.70 10.41
CA VAL A 48 -68.91 -53.87 10.61
C VAL A 48 -69.85 -52.68 10.96
N VAL A 49 -70.58 -52.24 9.93
CA VAL A 49 -72.03 -51.94 9.73
C VAL A 49 -72.96 -51.59 10.92
N VAL A 50 -73.58 -50.39 10.84
CA VAL A 50 -75.01 -50.17 11.10
C VAL A 50 -75.54 -49.12 10.10
N LEU A 51 -76.48 -49.51 9.24
CA LEU A 51 -77.28 -48.58 8.42
C LEU A 51 -78.53 -48.17 9.22
N LYS A 52 -78.68 -46.87 9.47
CA LYS A 52 -79.94 -46.20 9.85
C LYS A 52 -80.26 -45.16 8.76
N PRO A 53 -81.54 -44.85 8.49
CA PRO A 53 -81.98 -44.21 7.25
C PRO A 53 -81.72 -42.69 7.21
N ASP A 54 -81.61 -42.16 5.98
CA ASP A 54 -81.22 -40.80 5.56
C ASP A 54 -81.79 -39.62 6.37
N PRO A 55 -81.00 -38.52 6.46
CA PRO A 55 -81.53 -37.17 6.40
C PRO A 55 -81.02 -36.40 5.17
N ALA A 56 -81.87 -35.52 4.65
CA ALA A 56 -81.68 -34.65 3.48
C ALA A 56 -80.26 -34.06 3.28
N PRO A 57 -79.82 -33.81 2.03
CA PRO A 57 -78.45 -33.39 1.75
C PRO A 57 -78.20 -32.02 2.38
N ARG A 58 -77.32 -32.01 3.38
CA ARG A 58 -76.71 -30.79 3.91
C ARG A 58 -75.59 -30.40 2.94
N THR A 59 -75.41 -29.11 2.66
CA THR A 59 -74.22 -28.60 1.97
C THR A 59 -72.98 -29.14 2.67
N ASP A 60 -72.17 -29.94 1.96
CA ASP A 60 -71.01 -30.60 2.54
C ASP A 60 -70.02 -29.56 3.06
N PRO A 61 -69.62 -29.58 4.35
CA PRO A 61 -68.73 -28.59 4.93
C PRO A 61 -67.38 -28.51 4.22
N GLN A 62 -66.95 -29.61 3.58
CA GLN A 62 -65.73 -29.68 2.78
C GLN A 62 -65.83 -28.87 1.46
N THR A 63 -67.00 -28.87 0.81
CA THR A 63 -67.23 -28.08 -0.42
C THR A 63 -67.27 -26.59 -0.15
N LEU A 64 -67.88 -26.19 0.97
CA LEU A 64 -67.86 -24.80 1.42
C LEU A 64 -66.43 -24.38 1.78
N ALA A 65 -65.68 -25.19 2.54
CA ALA A 65 -64.29 -24.89 2.89
C ALA A 65 -63.42 -24.65 1.64
N ALA A 66 -63.51 -25.52 0.63
CA ALA A 66 -62.77 -25.37 -0.62
C ALA A 66 -63.20 -24.14 -1.44
N ALA A 67 -64.51 -23.87 -1.54
CA ALA A 67 -64.99 -22.66 -2.20
C ALA A 67 -64.51 -21.37 -1.50
N THR A 68 -64.36 -21.43 -0.17
CA THR A 68 -63.85 -20.31 0.63
C THR A 68 -62.36 -20.12 0.39
N LEU A 69 -61.57 -21.19 0.43
CA LEU A 69 -60.14 -21.17 0.12
C LEU A 69 -59.87 -20.65 -1.31
N ALA A 70 -60.56 -21.19 -2.31
CA ALA A 70 -60.42 -20.73 -3.70
C ALA A 70 -60.78 -19.25 -3.88
N ALA A 71 -61.77 -18.75 -3.13
CA ALA A 71 -62.14 -17.33 -3.14
C ALA A 71 -61.12 -16.44 -2.40
N VAL A 72 -60.48 -16.94 -1.32
CA VAL A 72 -59.36 -16.26 -0.65
C VAL A 72 -58.14 -16.19 -1.57
N SER A 73 -57.77 -17.28 -2.23
CA SER A 73 -56.65 -17.31 -3.16
C SER A 73 -56.90 -16.45 -4.40
N SER A 74 -58.14 -16.44 -4.92
CA SER A 74 -58.54 -15.51 -5.99
C SER A 74 -58.49 -14.04 -5.55
N PHE A 75 -58.80 -13.76 -4.28
CA PHE A 75 -58.62 -12.42 -3.70
C PHE A 75 -57.14 -12.06 -3.58
N GLN A 76 -56.30 -12.97 -3.07
CA GLN A 76 -54.85 -12.76 -2.95
C GLN A 76 -54.20 -12.49 -4.31
N ALA A 77 -54.55 -13.25 -5.35
CA ALA A 77 -54.07 -12.99 -6.71
C ALA A 77 -54.52 -11.61 -7.23
N ALA A 78 -55.79 -11.24 -7.04
CA ALA A 78 -56.27 -9.91 -7.41
C ALA A 78 -55.58 -8.78 -6.63
N TYR A 79 -55.24 -9.00 -5.36
CA TYR A 79 -54.52 -8.06 -4.52
C TYR A 79 -53.04 -7.91 -4.93
N LEU A 80 -52.37 -9.00 -5.31
CA LEU A 80 -51.04 -8.94 -5.90
C LEU A 80 -51.05 -8.18 -7.23
N HIS A 81 -52.03 -8.42 -8.10
CA HIS A 81 -52.20 -7.65 -9.32
C HIS A 81 -52.39 -6.14 -9.03
N LEU A 82 -53.15 -5.79 -8.00
CA LEU A 82 -53.29 -4.41 -7.54
C LEU A 82 -51.93 -3.82 -7.12
N GLN A 83 -51.14 -4.53 -6.31
CA GLN A 83 -49.81 -4.10 -5.88
C GLN A 83 -48.83 -3.95 -7.06
N THR A 84 -48.87 -4.85 -8.04
CA THR A 84 -48.03 -4.76 -9.25
C THR A 84 -48.42 -3.59 -10.15
N ALA A 85 -49.71 -3.24 -10.22
CA ALA A 85 -50.19 -2.11 -11.01
C ALA A 85 -49.90 -0.73 -10.39
N HIS A 86 -49.37 -0.70 -9.15
CA HIS A 86 -48.93 0.54 -8.50
C HIS A 86 -47.54 1.00 -8.96
N SER A 87 -46.69 0.11 -9.48
CA SER A 87 -45.34 0.47 -9.91
C SER A 87 -44.88 -0.43 -11.07
N PRO A 88 -44.91 0.07 -12.32
CA PRO A 88 -45.33 1.41 -12.74
C PRO A 88 -46.85 1.64 -12.60
N PHE A 89 -47.28 2.89 -12.39
CA PHE A 89 -48.70 3.23 -12.18
C PHE A 89 -49.53 3.00 -13.44
N LEU A 90 -50.30 1.91 -13.47
CA LEU A 90 -51.16 1.51 -14.58
C LEU A 90 -52.64 1.64 -14.19
N PRO A 91 -53.33 2.74 -14.54
CA PRO A 91 -54.65 3.06 -13.97
C PRO A 91 -55.76 2.08 -14.39
N ASP A 92 -55.70 1.52 -15.60
CA ASP A 92 -56.69 0.54 -16.07
C ASP A 92 -56.50 -0.83 -15.42
N ALA A 93 -55.24 -1.28 -15.30
CA ALA A 93 -54.89 -2.51 -14.60
C ALA A 93 -55.29 -2.42 -13.12
N LEU A 94 -54.99 -1.29 -12.48
CA LEU A 94 -55.36 -1.00 -11.09
C LEU A 94 -56.88 -1.07 -10.87
N ARG A 95 -57.68 -0.38 -11.71
CA ARG A 95 -59.15 -0.42 -11.64
C ARG A 95 -59.71 -1.82 -11.84
N SER A 96 -59.13 -2.60 -12.75
CA SER A 96 -59.56 -3.97 -13.02
C SER A 96 -59.25 -4.92 -11.86
N ALA A 97 -58.06 -4.80 -11.27
CA ALA A 97 -57.62 -5.59 -10.12
C ALA A 97 -58.42 -5.23 -8.86
N ASP A 98 -58.68 -3.95 -8.62
CA ASP A 98 -59.54 -3.47 -7.53
C ASP A 98 -60.96 -4.04 -7.64
N ARG A 99 -61.56 -3.94 -8.83
CA ARG A 99 -62.90 -4.50 -9.08
C ARG A 99 -62.94 -6.01 -8.86
N ALA A 100 -61.89 -6.74 -9.25
CA ALA A 100 -61.76 -8.18 -9.04
C ALA A 100 -61.60 -8.52 -7.54
N ALA A 101 -60.78 -7.77 -6.80
CA ALA A 101 -60.60 -7.93 -5.37
C ALA A 101 -61.91 -7.70 -4.59
N VAL A 102 -62.62 -6.60 -4.89
CA VAL A 102 -63.93 -6.29 -4.29
C VAL A 102 -64.96 -7.38 -4.63
N SER A 103 -64.95 -7.91 -5.86
CA SER A 103 -65.84 -9.01 -6.27
C SER A 103 -65.57 -10.29 -5.48
N ASN A 104 -64.30 -10.64 -5.24
CA ASN A 104 -63.93 -11.82 -4.46
C ASN A 104 -64.27 -11.65 -2.96
N LEU A 105 -64.12 -10.45 -2.39
CA LEU A 105 -64.58 -10.15 -1.03
C LEU A 105 -66.12 -10.31 -0.90
N ARG A 106 -66.87 -9.89 -1.92
CA ARG A 106 -68.33 -10.13 -1.97
C ARG A 106 -68.67 -11.62 -2.09
N ARG A 107 -67.88 -12.39 -2.83
CA ARG A 107 -68.05 -13.85 -2.92
C ARG A 107 -67.79 -14.53 -1.57
N LEU A 108 -66.74 -14.12 -0.85
CA LEU A 108 -66.44 -14.60 0.49
C LEU A 108 -67.56 -14.27 1.49
N SER A 109 -68.16 -13.09 1.39
CA SER A 109 -69.27 -12.72 2.26
C SER A 109 -70.54 -13.54 2.00
N LEU A 110 -70.82 -13.90 0.74
CA LEU A 110 -71.90 -14.82 0.37
C LEU A 110 -71.65 -16.23 0.90
N LEU A 111 -70.42 -16.75 0.76
CA LEU A 111 -70.02 -18.06 1.27
C LEU A 111 -70.13 -18.14 2.81
N ARG A 112 -69.71 -17.08 3.50
CA ARG A 112 -69.89 -16.93 4.95
C ARG A 112 -71.37 -16.96 5.34
N ARG A 113 -72.24 -16.30 4.56
CA ARG A 113 -73.69 -16.28 4.80
C ARG A 113 -74.33 -17.65 4.58
N SER A 114 -73.90 -18.40 3.56
CA SER A 114 -74.38 -19.77 3.33
C SER A 114 -73.95 -20.75 4.43
N TYR A 115 -72.79 -20.51 5.06
CA TYR A 115 -72.36 -21.29 6.23
C TYR A 115 -73.20 -20.97 7.48
N LEU A 116 -73.51 -19.69 7.72
CA LEU A 116 -74.24 -19.25 8.92
C LEU A 116 -75.77 -19.43 8.84
N CYS A 117 -76.34 -19.52 7.63
CA CYS A 117 -77.78 -19.75 7.41
C CYS A 117 -77.97 -20.81 6.30
N PRO A 118 -78.04 -22.11 6.66
CA PRO A 118 -78.24 -23.19 5.70
C PRO A 118 -79.70 -23.18 5.21
N GLY A 119 -79.98 -22.45 4.13
CA GLY A 119 -81.23 -22.62 3.37
C GLY A 119 -81.20 -23.92 2.55
N PRO A 120 -82.35 -24.38 2.00
CA PRO A 120 -82.42 -25.60 1.19
C PRO A 120 -81.85 -25.32 -0.20
N ASN A 121 -80.52 -25.25 -0.31
CA ASN A 121 -79.82 -25.22 -1.58
C ASN A 121 -79.24 -26.62 -1.87
N PRO A 122 -79.26 -27.08 -3.13
CA PRO A 122 -78.75 -28.40 -3.47
C PRO A 122 -77.24 -28.50 -3.16
N PRO A 123 -76.76 -29.68 -2.75
CA PRO A 123 -75.33 -29.90 -2.51
C PRO A 123 -74.57 -29.67 -3.82
N LEU A 124 -73.52 -28.85 -3.76
CA LEU A 124 -72.64 -28.62 -4.90
C LEU A 124 -71.81 -29.91 -5.13
N PRO A 125 -71.82 -30.47 -6.34
CA PRO A 125 -71.18 -31.77 -6.61
C PRO A 125 -69.66 -31.70 -6.40
N LEU A 126 -69.03 -32.79 -5.96
CA LEU A 126 -67.57 -32.93 -5.80
C LEU A 126 -66.75 -32.46 -7.02
N SER A 127 -67.33 -32.49 -8.23
CA SER A 127 -66.73 -31.90 -9.44
C SER A 127 -66.47 -30.39 -9.31
N SER A 128 -67.36 -29.66 -8.64
CA SER A 128 -67.23 -28.22 -8.42
C SER A 128 -66.06 -27.83 -7.51
N HIS A 129 -65.64 -28.72 -6.61
CA HIS A 129 -64.45 -28.54 -5.76
C HIS A 129 -63.17 -28.61 -6.58
N LEU A 130 -63.02 -29.66 -7.39
CA LEU A 130 -61.85 -29.86 -8.24
C LEU A 130 -61.74 -28.74 -9.30
N GLU A 131 -62.88 -28.34 -9.88
CA GLU A 131 -62.94 -27.20 -10.80
C GLU A 131 -62.50 -25.88 -10.14
N ALA A 132 -62.93 -25.63 -8.90
CA ALA A 132 -62.51 -24.45 -8.14
C ALA A 132 -61.00 -24.44 -7.83
N GLN A 133 -60.44 -25.61 -7.50
CA GLN A 133 -59.00 -25.77 -7.24
C GLN A 133 -58.16 -25.62 -8.52
N VAL A 134 -58.64 -26.13 -9.65
CA VAL A 134 -57.99 -25.90 -10.96
C VAL A 134 -58.01 -24.42 -11.32
N GLN A 135 -59.13 -23.74 -11.09
CA GLN A 135 -59.25 -22.31 -11.34
C GLN A 135 -58.32 -21.48 -10.44
N GLU A 136 -58.15 -21.87 -9.18
CA GLU A 136 -57.20 -21.26 -8.24
C GLU A 136 -55.76 -21.42 -8.73
N ASN A 137 -55.35 -22.64 -9.08
CA ASN A 137 -54.01 -22.90 -9.61
C ASN A 137 -53.74 -22.13 -10.91
N GLN A 138 -54.72 -22.02 -11.80
CA GLN A 138 -54.60 -21.20 -13.02
C GLN A 138 -54.47 -19.70 -12.73
N ASN A 139 -55.10 -19.21 -11.66
CA ASN A 139 -54.95 -17.81 -11.25
C ASN A 139 -53.57 -17.55 -10.64
N LEU A 140 -53.06 -18.49 -9.83
CA LEU A 140 -51.72 -18.43 -9.26
C LEU A 140 -50.63 -18.46 -10.35
N LEU A 141 -50.75 -19.37 -11.33
CA LEU A 141 -49.81 -19.44 -12.45
C LEU A 141 -49.74 -18.14 -13.23
N ARG A 142 -50.88 -17.50 -13.52
CA ARG A 142 -50.91 -16.18 -14.17
C ARG A 142 -50.29 -15.08 -13.32
N GLY A 143 -50.43 -15.15 -12.00
CA GLY A 143 -49.77 -14.24 -11.06
C GLY A 143 -48.26 -14.40 -11.09
N PHE A 144 -47.75 -15.65 -11.05
CA PHE A 144 -46.33 -15.93 -11.14
C PHE A 144 -45.74 -15.54 -12.50
N GLU A 145 -46.44 -15.81 -13.60
CA GLU A 145 -46.04 -15.39 -14.95
C GLU A 145 -45.84 -13.88 -15.03
N ALA A 146 -46.79 -13.08 -14.51
CA ALA A 146 -46.66 -11.62 -14.49
C ALA A 146 -45.48 -11.12 -13.65
N VAL A 147 -45.16 -11.79 -12.53
CA VAL A 147 -43.97 -11.46 -11.72
C VAL A 147 -42.68 -11.84 -12.44
N VAL A 148 -42.65 -12.99 -13.11
CA VAL A 148 -41.50 -13.45 -13.91
C VAL A 148 -41.24 -12.50 -15.06
N ASP A 149 -42.26 -12.11 -15.83
CA ASP A 149 -42.13 -11.17 -16.94
C ASP A 149 -41.59 -9.82 -16.47
N ARG A 150 -42.05 -9.34 -15.30
CA ARG A 150 -41.55 -8.11 -14.69
C ARG A 150 -40.07 -8.24 -14.32
N LEU A 151 -39.70 -9.29 -13.60
CA LEU A 151 -38.31 -9.52 -13.20
C LEU A 151 -37.40 -9.66 -14.41
N GLN A 152 -37.86 -10.34 -15.47
CA GLN A 152 -37.11 -10.46 -16.71
C GLN A 152 -36.89 -9.08 -17.36
N SER A 153 -37.93 -8.24 -17.42
CA SER A 153 -37.78 -6.87 -17.95
C SER A 153 -36.83 -6.00 -17.13
N ASP A 154 -36.79 -6.19 -15.80
CA ASP A 154 -35.87 -5.48 -14.92
C ASP A 154 -34.43 -5.98 -15.08
N ILE A 155 -34.23 -7.29 -15.28
CA ILE A 155 -32.92 -7.87 -15.61
C ILE A 155 -32.43 -7.32 -16.95
N ASP A 156 -33.24 -7.39 -18.01
CA ASP A 156 -32.86 -6.92 -19.35
C ASP A 156 -32.47 -5.43 -19.34
N ARG A 157 -33.22 -4.61 -18.57
CA ARG A 157 -32.91 -3.20 -18.38
C ARG A 157 -31.58 -3.01 -17.65
N LYS A 158 -31.34 -3.77 -16.58
CA LYS A 158 -30.10 -3.70 -15.80
C LYS A 158 -28.89 -4.16 -16.59
N ASP A 159 -29.03 -5.19 -17.41
CA ASP A 159 -27.98 -5.66 -18.31
C ASP A 159 -27.63 -4.60 -19.36
N ALA A 160 -28.63 -3.89 -19.90
CA ALA A 160 -28.40 -2.77 -20.81
C ALA A 160 -27.68 -1.58 -20.12
N GLU A 161 -28.06 -1.25 -18.88
CA GLU A 161 -27.37 -0.24 -18.05
C GLU A 161 -25.91 -0.64 -17.78
N ALA A 162 -25.67 -1.91 -17.42
CA ALA A 162 -24.34 -2.44 -17.15
C ALA A 162 -23.44 -2.38 -18.40
N ALA A 163 -23.94 -2.86 -19.55
CA ALA A 163 -23.21 -2.80 -20.81
C ALA A 163 -22.86 -1.36 -21.24
N ALA A 164 -23.75 -0.39 -20.97
CA ALA A 164 -23.49 1.01 -21.23
C ALA A 164 -22.38 1.58 -20.32
N LEU A 165 -22.37 1.21 -19.03
CA LEU A 165 -21.34 1.61 -18.08
C LEU A 165 -19.98 0.98 -18.40
N GLU A 166 -19.94 -0.30 -18.74
CA GLU A 166 -18.71 -0.99 -19.16
C GLU A 166 -18.08 -0.33 -20.38
N LYS A 167 -18.91 0.04 -21.36
CA LYS A 167 -18.44 0.80 -22.53
C LYS A 167 -17.88 2.17 -22.16
N ALA A 168 -18.56 2.91 -21.28
CA ALA A 168 -18.10 4.22 -20.83
C ALA A 168 -16.75 4.14 -20.07
N LEU A 169 -16.56 3.07 -19.29
CA LEU A 169 -15.31 2.80 -18.59
C LEU A 169 -14.18 2.51 -19.59
N ALA A 170 -14.43 1.65 -20.59
CA ALA A 170 -13.44 1.38 -21.64
C ALA A 170 -13.06 2.63 -22.45
N ASP A 171 -14.02 3.50 -22.75
CA ASP A 171 -13.77 4.78 -23.44
C ASP A 171 -12.92 5.73 -22.57
N LEU A 172 -13.18 5.81 -21.26
CA LEU A 172 -12.40 6.59 -20.31
C LEU A 172 -10.97 6.06 -20.16
N ASP A 173 -10.78 4.75 -20.06
CA ASP A 173 -9.47 4.12 -20.00
C ASP A 173 -8.66 4.39 -21.27
N ALA A 174 -9.30 4.34 -22.44
CA ALA A 174 -8.65 4.69 -23.71
C ALA A 174 -8.22 6.16 -23.76
N VAL A 175 -9.03 7.08 -23.20
CA VAL A 175 -8.66 8.50 -23.06
C VAL A 175 -7.52 8.67 -22.06
N GLY A 176 -7.57 7.95 -20.92
CA GLY A 176 -6.52 7.93 -19.90
C GLY A 176 -5.18 7.49 -20.47
N ALA A 177 -5.14 6.38 -21.21
CA ALA A 177 -3.95 5.88 -21.87
C ALA A 177 -3.36 6.90 -22.88
N ARG A 178 -4.22 7.57 -23.67
CA ARG A 178 -3.78 8.62 -24.60
C ARG A 178 -3.23 9.85 -23.88
N LEU A 179 -3.81 10.22 -22.74
CA LEU A 179 -3.31 11.33 -21.93
C LEU A 179 -1.99 10.97 -21.25
N ALA A 180 -1.84 9.75 -20.76
CA ALA A 180 -0.58 9.25 -20.21
C ALA A 180 0.54 9.28 -21.25
N ASP A 181 0.32 8.75 -22.45
CA ASP A 181 1.31 8.79 -23.56
C ASP A 181 1.63 10.24 -23.99
N ARG A 182 0.64 11.13 -24.01
CA ARG A 182 0.88 12.57 -24.27
C ARG A 182 1.71 13.24 -23.16
N LEU A 183 1.45 12.89 -21.90
CA LEU A 183 2.19 13.42 -20.76
C LEU A 183 3.62 12.89 -20.78
N GLU A 184 3.81 11.60 -21.02
CA GLU A 184 5.11 10.97 -21.18
C GLU A 184 5.92 11.66 -22.28
N ARG A 185 5.34 11.83 -23.48
CA ARG A 185 6.00 12.59 -24.57
C ARG A 185 6.25 14.07 -24.25
N ALA A 186 5.46 14.70 -23.38
CA ALA A 186 5.67 16.08 -22.97
C ALA A 186 6.72 16.22 -21.85
N CYS A 187 6.82 15.21 -20.99
CA CYS A 187 7.73 15.16 -19.84
C CYS A 187 9.11 14.62 -20.20
N MET A 188 9.23 13.78 -21.23
CA MET A 188 10.52 13.35 -21.76
C MET A 188 11.20 14.55 -22.43
N PRO A 189 12.31 15.08 -21.88
CA PRO A 189 13.14 16.00 -22.63
C PRO A 189 13.67 15.23 -23.86
N PRO A 190 13.83 15.85 -25.04
CA PRO A 190 14.68 15.25 -26.08
C PRO A 190 16.01 14.82 -25.44
N GLU A 191 16.50 13.61 -25.74
CA GLU A 191 17.64 12.97 -25.05
C GLU A 191 18.86 13.92 -24.87
N GLU A 192 19.08 14.81 -25.83
CA GLU A 192 20.09 15.89 -25.78
C GLU A 192 19.96 16.82 -24.55
N LYS A 193 18.75 17.07 -24.03
CA LYS A 193 18.52 17.90 -22.84
C LYS A 193 18.80 17.16 -21.54
N VAL A 194 18.63 15.83 -21.49
CA VAL A 194 18.97 15.03 -20.30
C VAL A 194 20.50 14.95 -20.15
N GLU A 195 21.23 14.81 -21.26
CA GLU A 195 22.70 14.94 -21.28
C GLU A 195 23.18 16.33 -20.88
N ALA A 196 22.50 17.38 -21.35
CA ALA A 196 22.81 18.75 -20.95
C ALA A 196 22.61 19.00 -19.43
N LEU A 197 21.79 18.19 -18.75
CA LEU A 197 21.57 18.28 -17.30
C LEU A 197 22.62 17.49 -16.49
N LEU A 198 23.15 16.38 -17.02
CA LEU A 198 24.16 15.55 -16.37
C LEU A 198 25.59 16.11 -16.56
N THR A 199 25.81 17.32 -16.05
CA THR A 199 27.14 17.93 -16.06
C THR A 199 27.95 17.50 -14.83
N VAL A 200 29.28 17.52 -14.94
CA VAL A 200 30.18 17.30 -13.80
C VAL A 200 29.86 18.25 -12.62
N GLY A 201 29.39 19.47 -12.91
CA GLY A 201 28.98 20.43 -11.89
C GLY A 201 27.75 19.98 -11.10
N VAL A 202 26.79 19.30 -11.74
CA VAL A 202 25.62 18.72 -11.05
C VAL A 202 26.07 17.61 -10.13
N PHE A 203 26.88 16.65 -10.61
CA PHE A 203 27.41 15.59 -9.76
C PHE A 203 28.23 16.14 -8.58
N ASP A 204 29.15 17.09 -8.82
CA ASP A 204 29.96 17.73 -7.77
C ASP A 204 29.09 18.47 -6.75
N SER A 205 28.00 19.11 -7.17
CA SER A 205 27.08 19.80 -6.26
C SER A 205 26.37 18.83 -5.31
N VAL A 206 25.78 17.74 -5.84
CA VAL A 206 25.13 16.69 -5.03
C VAL A 206 26.16 16.02 -4.13
N LEU A 207 27.36 15.69 -4.63
CA LEU A 207 28.43 15.11 -3.83
C LEU A 207 28.86 16.03 -2.67
N ARG A 208 28.94 17.35 -2.90
CA ARG A 208 29.25 18.31 -1.82
C ARG A 208 28.18 18.32 -0.75
N ASP A 209 26.91 18.23 -1.11
CA ASP A 209 25.80 18.16 -0.16
C ASP A 209 25.79 16.84 0.61
N THR A 210 26.03 15.71 -0.06
CA THR A 210 26.25 14.40 0.57
C THR A 210 27.42 14.45 1.56
N CYS A 211 28.54 15.08 1.19
CA CYS A 211 29.67 15.27 2.09
C CYS A 211 29.33 16.14 3.31
N ARG A 212 28.51 17.19 3.13
CA ARG A 212 28.07 18.05 4.24
C ARG A 212 27.20 17.28 5.23
N LEU A 213 26.26 16.47 4.74
CA LEU A 213 25.38 15.65 5.57
C LEU A 213 26.16 14.54 6.28
N THR A 214 27.10 13.90 5.58
CA THR A 214 28.00 12.90 6.17
C THR A 214 28.87 13.51 7.28
N HIS A 215 29.44 14.69 7.06
CA HIS A 215 30.20 15.40 8.09
C HIS A 215 29.33 15.84 9.27
N ARG A 216 28.08 16.26 9.02
CA ARG A 216 27.12 16.59 10.08
C ARG A 216 26.82 15.37 10.95
N PHE A 217 26.54 14.22 10.33
CA PHE A 217 26.31 12.96 11.02
C PHE A 217 27.53 12.56 11.85
N ALA A 218 28.73 12.55 11.25
CA ALA A 218 29.98 12.23 11.94
C ALA A 218 30.22 13.12 13.17
N ARG A 219 29.93 14.41 13.06
CA ARG A 219 30.04 15.34 14.20
C ARG A 219 29.08 14.97 15.32
N ILE A 220 27.81 14.70 15.01
CA ILE A 220 26.79 14.30 16.00
C ILE A 220 27.22 13.01 16.69
N LEU A 221 27.68 12.01 15.92
CA LEU A 221 28.17 10.74 16.46
C LEU A 221 29.37 10.96 17.39
N VAL A 222 30.36 11.75 16.98
CA VAL A 222 31.54 12.06 17.79
C VAL A 222 31.17 12.77 19.10
N ASP A 223 30.22 13.70 19.06
CA ASP A 223 29.78 14.42 20.26
C ASP A 223 29.01 13.49 21.21
N LEU A 224 28.18 12.61 20.68
CA LEU A 224 27.50 11.54 21.42
C LEU A 224 28.49 10.55 22.06
N MET A 225 29.53 10.13 21.32
CA MET A 225 30.61 9.28 21.84
C MET A 225 31.34 9.95 23.02
N LYS A 226 31.65 11.25 22.94
CA LYS A 226 32.27 12.00 24.05
C LYS A 226 31.35 12.06 25.27
N MET A 227 30.06 12.33 25.08
CA MET A 227 29.10 12.36 26.19
C MET A 227 28.97 11.00 26.87
N ALA A 228 29.11 9.92 26.10
CA ALA A 228 29.15 8.55 26.61
C ALA A 228 30.50 8.14 27.25
N GLY A 229 31.50 9.04 27.28
CA GLY A 229 32.81 8.80 27.89
C GLY A 229 33.78 7.98 27.03
N TRP A 230 33.56 7.88 25.72
CA TRP A 230 34.45 7.15 24.82
C TRP A 230 35.76 7.91 24.58
N ASP A 231 36.88 7.18 24.59
CA ASP A 231 38.17 7.72 24.15
C ASP A 231 38.24 7.73 22.60
N LEU A 232 38.16 8.93 22.03
CA LEU A 232 38.23 9.15 20.59
C LEU A 232 39.60 8.76 20.00
N GLY A 233 40.68 8.86 20.77
CA GLY A 233 42.02 8.48 20.31
C GLY A 233 42.13 6.96 20.16
N ALA A 234 41.70 6.22 21.18
CA ALA A 234 41.62 4.76 21.12
C ALA A 234 40.69 4.27 20.00
N ALA A 235 39.49 4.87 19.87
CA ALA A 235 38.56 4.53 18.80
C ALA A 235 39.15 4.81 17.41
N ALA A 236 39.83 5.94 17.22
CA ALA A 236 40.49 6.26 15.96
C ALA A 236 41.62 5.28 15.62
N ASN A 237 42.41 4.85 16.60
CA ASN A 237 43.46 3.85 16.42
C ASN A 237 42.92 2.45 16.09
N CYS A 238 41.71 2.10 16.56
CA CYS A 238 41.04 0.86 16.15
C CYS A 238 40.58 0.90 14.68
N ILE A 239 40.23 2.09 14.16
CA ILE A 239 39.78 2.26 12.78
C ILE A 239 40.98 2.32 11.82
N VAL A 240 41.92 3.22 12.09
CA VAL A 240 43.14 3.39 11.30
C VAL A 240 44.34 3.34 12.25
N PRO A 241 45.08 2.21 12.28
CA PRO A 241 46.21 2.06 13.19
C PRO A 241 47.40 2.95 12.79
N ASP A 242 48.20 3.32 13.78
CA ASP A 242 49.54 3.92 13.64
C ASP A 242 49.62 5.25 12.85
N VAL A 243 48.59 6.10 12.90
CA VAL A 243 48.59 7.41 12.22
C VAL A 243 49.16 8.53 13.11
N ASN A 244 50.10 9.32 12.57
CA ASN A 244 50.63 10.48 13.27
C ASN A 244 49.76 11.71 13.00
N TYR A 245 48.77 11.93 13.87
CA TYR A 245 47.90 13.10 13.77
C TYR A 245 48.66 14.40 14.07
N ALA A 246 48.67 15.34 13.11
CA ALA A 246 49.25 16.68 13.28
C ALA A 246 48.65 17.49 14.46
N LYS A 247 47.42 17.18 14.88
CA LYS A 247 46.78 17.76 16.08
C LYS A 247 45.99 16.69 16.81
N PRO A 248 45.87 16.76 18.16
CA PRO A 248 45.11 15.78 18.93
C PRO A 248 43.62 15.70 18.53
N GLY A 249 43.03 16.80 18.05
CA GLY A 249 41.64 16.81 17.56
C GLY A 249 41.42 16.17 16.19
N HIS A 250 42.49 15.84 15.44
CA HIS A 250 42.40 15.27 14.10
C HIS A 250 42.03 13.79 14.09
N CYS A 251 42.06 13.09 15.23
CA CYS A 251 41.57 11.70 15.35
C CYS A 251 40.10 11.55 14.87
N ARG A 252 39.30 12.63 14.93
CA ARG A 252 37.93 12.67 14.41
C ARG A 252 37.83 12.43 12.90
N TYR A 253 38.90 12.70 12.15
CA TYR A 253 38.94 12.40 10.71
C TYR A 253 38.97 10.89 10.44
N ALA A 254 39.51 10.07 11.34
CA ALA A 254 39.42 8.61 11.20
C ALA A 254 37.98 8.11 11.37
N ILE A 255 37.24 8.69 12.32
CA ILE A 255 35.81 8.39 12.50
C ILE A 255 35.01 8.84 11.27
N LEU A 256 35.28 10.04 10.75
CA LEU A 256 34.66 10.50 9.50
C LEU A 256 35.01 9.59 8.31
N SER A 257 36.27 9.16 8.21
CA SER A 257 36.73 8.21 7.18
C SER A 257 35.94 6.91 7.27
N TYR A 258 35.82 6.31 8.45
CA TYR A 258 35.06 5.09 8.65
C TYR A 258 33.61 5.21 8.18
N ILE A 259 32.93 6.30 8.53
CA ILE A 259 31.55 6.56 8.10
C ILE A 259 31.48 6.72 6.58
N CYS A 260 32.35 7.53 5.99
CA CYS A 260 32.40 7.72 4.53
C CYS A 260 32.65 6.39 3.82
N LEU A 261 33.69 5.66 4.20
CA LEU A 261 34.04 4.41 3.53
C LEU A 261 32.94 3.35 3.68
N GLY A 262 32.25 3.29 4.83
CA GLY A 262 31.15 2.34 5.02
C GLY A 262 29.85 2.75 4.32
N ILE A 263 29.47 4.03 4.30
CA ILE A 263 28.25 4.47 3.61
C ILE A 263 28.40 4.39 2.08
N PHE A 264 29.61 4.66 1.56
CA PHE A 264 29.95 4.55 0.13
C PHE A 264 30.41 3.15 -0.30
N GLU A 265 30.42 2.16 0.59
CA GLU A 265 30.76 0.80 0.22
C GLU A 265 29.76 0.25 -0.82
N ARG A 266 30.26 -0.45 -1.84
CA ARG A 266 29.50 -0.96 -3.01
C ARG A 266 28.87 0.11 -3.90
N PHE A 267 29.37 1.35 -3.85
CA PHE A 267 28.90 2.41 -4.75
C PHE A 267 29.13 2.09 -6.24
N ASP A 268 30.07 1.20 -6.53
CA ASP A 268 30.38 0.63 -7.85
C ASP A 268 29.45 -0.52 -8.30
N SER A 269 28.51 -0.95 -7.45
CA SER A 269 27.46 -1.93 -7.79
C SER A 269 26.16 -1.23 -8.19
N TYR A 270 25.40 -1.78 -9.15
CA TYR A 270 24.10 -1.23 -9.55
C TYR A 270 23.07 -1.36 -8.41
N ASP A 271 23.10 -2.49 -7.71
CA ASP A 271 22.33 -2.69 -6.50
C ASP A 271 23.18 -2.36 -5.27
N LEU A 272 22.83 -1.28 -4.57
CA LEU A 272 23.44 -0.88 -3.30
C LEU A 272 23.02 -1.80 -2.13
N CYS A 273 21.93 -2.53 -2.29
CA CYS A 273 21.32 -3.35 -1.26
C CYS A 273 21.77 -4.81 -1.31
N ASP A 274 22.22 -5.32 -2.46
CA ASP A 274 22.53 -6.75 -2.60
C ASP A 274 23.89 -7.16 -2.01
N ASP A 275 23.92 -8.38 -1.47
CA ASP A 275 25.10 -9.06 -0.92
C ASP A 275 25.56 -10.24 -1.77
N GLY A 276 24.82 -10.57 -2.84
CA GLY A 276 24.86 -11.92 -3.40
C GLY A 276 24.70 -12.09 -4.91
N SER A 277 24.87 -11.07 -5.75
CA SER A 277 25.02 -11.26 -7.20
C SER A 277 25.60 -10.01 -7.86
N ARG A 278 26.86 -10.07 -8.31
CA ARG A 278 27.32 -9.12 -9.34
C ARG A 278 26.59 -9.48 -10.62
N VAL A 279 25.45 -8.84 -10.87
CA VAL A 279 24.88 -8.85 -12.23
C VAL A 279 25.91 -8.13 -13.10
N GLU A 280 26.65 -8.90 -13.89
CA GLU A 280 27.57 -8.35 -14.87
C GLU A 280 26.75 -7.46 -15.81
N LEU A 281 27.17 -6.20 -15.90
CA LEU A 281 26.44 -5.12 -16.57
C LEU A 281 26.33 -5.29 -18.09
N ASP A 282 26.87 -6.38 -18.63
CA ASP A 282 27.01 -6.61 -20.07
C ASP A 282 25.67 -6.89 -20.79
N ASP A 283 24.57 -7.11 -20.04
CA ASP A 283 23.26 -7.48 -20.61
C ASP A 283 22.16 -6.42 -20.49
N ILE A 284 22.39 -5.30 -19.76
CA ILE A 284 21.39 -4.24 -19.62
C ILE A 284 21.69 -3.11 -20.60
N ASP A 285 20.73 -2.79 -21.46
CA ASP A 285 20.84 -1.66 -22.38
C ASP A 285 21.15 -0.35 -21.62
N VAL A 286 22.16 0.36 -22.11
CA VAL A 286 22.71 1.57 -21.45
C VAL A 286 21.64 2.64 -21.29
N THR A 287 20.71 2.75 -22.24
CA THR A 287 19.63 3.75 -22.20
C THR A 287 18.58 3.40 -21.16
N ILE A 288 18.20 2.12 -21.04
CA ILE A 288 17.26 1.63 -20.01
C ILE A 288 17.83 1.91 -18.61
N ARG A 289 19.06 1.48 -18.34
CA ARG A 289 19.76 1.68 -17.07
C ARG A 289 19.81 3.16 -16.68
N ARG A 290 20.16 4.02 -17.64
CA ARG A 290 20.27 5.46 -17.43
C ARG A 290 18.92 6.10 -17.10
N ASN A 291 17.88 5.75 -17.85
CA ASN A 291 16.54 6.28 -17.64
C ASN A 291 15.96 5.83 -16.30
N ASP A 292 16.09 4.55 -15.96
CA ASP A 292 15.68 4.01 -14.66
C ASP A 292 16.40 4.72 -13.50
N SER A 293 17.72 4.88 -13.60
CA SER A 293 18.51 5.57 -12.57
C SER A 293 18.13 7.04 -12.39
N LEU A 294 17.84 7.74 -13.50
CA LEU A 294 17.37 9.14 -13.46
C LEU A 294 15.98 9.25 -12.85
N GLN A 295 15.07 8.35 -13.23
CA GLN A 295 13.73 8.32 -12.69
C GLN A 295 13.77 8.09 -11.18
N GLN A 296 14.53 7.08 -10.72
CA GLN A 296 14.71 6.81 -9.28
C GLN A 296 15.34 7.99 -8.53
N PHE A 297 16.30 8.70 -9.15
CA PHE A 297 16.85 9.93 -8.57
C PHE A 297 15.78 11.03 -8.40
N VAL A 298 14.98 11.29 -9.44
CA VAL A 298 13.93 12.32 -9.42
C VAL A 298 12.85 11.96 -8.41
N GLU A 299 12.35 10.73 -8.43
CA GLU A 299 11.33 10.23 -7.50
C GLU A 299 11.79 10.36 -6.05
N HIS A 300 13.00 9.87 -5.74
CA HIS A 300 13.53 9.95 -4.38
C HIS A 300 13.78 11.39 -3.93
N SER A 301 14.17 12.29 -4.84
CA SER A 301 14.40 13.71 -4.53
C SER A 301 13.12 14.48 -4.19
N ALA A 302 11.95 13.97 -4.60
CA ALA A 302 10.65 14.59 -4.36
C ALA A 302 10.00 14.17 -3.04
N LEU A 303 10.54 13.14 -2.39
CA LEU A 303 9.98 12.53 -1.18
C LEU A 303 10.77 12.94 0.06
N ASP A 304 10.07 13.04 1.20
CA ASP A 304 10.74 13.10 2.49
C ASP A 304 11.23 11.69 2.87
N PRO A 305 12.54 11.50 3.14
CA PRO A 305 13.09 10.17 3.38
C PRO A 305 12.62 9.52 4.68
N ILE A 306 12.15 10.31 5.66
CA ILE A 306 11.61 9.80 6.92
C ILE A 306 10.17 9.32 6.70
N GLU A 307 9.36 10.09 5.99
CA GLU A 307 8.00 9.68 5.60
C GLU A 307 8.03 8.44 4.69
N LEU A 308 8.93 8.41 3.69
CA LEU A 308 9.12 7.26 2.81
C LEU A 308 9.40 5.96 3.59
N MET A 309 10.29 6.02 4.59
CA MET A 309 10.61 4.85 5.42
C MET A 309 9.47 4.43 6.35
N ARG A 310 8.63 5.38 6.78
CA ARG A 310 7.44 5.10 7.60
C ARG A 310 6.34 4.43 6.78
N ASP A 311 6.09 4.95 5.59
CA ASP A 311 4.98 4.54 4.74
C ASP A 311 5.32 3.24 3.98
N PHE A 312 6.61 3.04 3.62
CA PHE A 312 7.09 1.86 2.88
C PHE A 312 8.32 1.22 3.56
N PRO A 313 8.14 0.47 4.68
CA PRO A 313 9.26 -0.07 5.46
C PRO A 313 10.07 -1.16 4.75
N SER A 314 9.55 -1.75 3.67
CA SER A 314 10.20 -2.79 2.87
C SER A 314 10.85 -2.29 1.58
N CYS A 315 10.81 -0.98 1.30
CA CYS A 315 11.41 -0.42 0.09
C CYS A 315 12.94 -0.57 0.08
N ASP A 316 13.55 -0.53 -1.10
CA ASP A 316 15.00 -0.71 -1.25
C ASP A 316 15.80 0.32 -0.45
N PHE A 317 15.33 1.56 -0.38
CA PHE A 317 15.96 2.60 0.44
C PHE A 317 15.91 2.25 1.94
N ALA A 318 14.80 1.72 2.44
CA ALA A 318 14.69 1.29 3.84
C ALA A 318 15.65 0.12 4.13
N ASN A 319 15.75 -0.84 3.21
CA ASN A 319 16.70 -1.96 3.30
C ASN A 319 18.15 -1.47 3.29
N PHE A 320 18.49 -0.52 2.41
CA PHE A 320 19.79 0.15 2.38
C PHE A 320 20.13 0.80 3.72
N CYS A 321 19.21 1.60 4.25
CA CYS A 321 19.37 2.28 5.53
C CYS A 321 19.62 1.28 6.67
N GLN A 322 18.83 0.21 6.76
CA GLN A 322 18.99 -0.82 7.80
C GLN A 322 20.35 -1.51 7.70
N LYS A 323 20.73 -2.00 6.51
CA LYS A 323 22.01 -2.68 6.28
C LYS A 323 23.21 -1.79 6.59
N LYS A 324 23.19 -0.54 6.09
CA LYS A 324 24.26 0.43 6.32
C LYS A 324 24.36 0.85 7.79
N TYR A 325 23.23 1.03 8.46
CA TYR A 325 23.22 1.41 9.87
C TYR A 325 23.81 0.31 10.75
N ALA A 326 23.35 -0.94 10.57
CA ALA A 326 23.86 -2.10 11.32
C ALA A 326 25.37 -2.29 11.14
N LYS A 327 25.89 -1.98 9.94
CA LYS A 327 27.33 -2.05 9.65
C LYS A 327 28.12 -0.89 10.24
N LEU A 328 27.60 0.33 10.15
CA LEU A 328 28.31 1.53 10.56
C LEU A 328 28.27 1.73 12.08
N ILE A 329 27.15 1.47 12.74
CA ILE A 329 26.97 1.78 14.15
C ILE A 329 27.21 0.51 14.98
N HIS A 330 28.37 0.48 15.64
CA HIS A 330 28.73 -0.64 16.50
C HIS A 330 27.69 -0.79 17.64
N PRO A 331 27.21 -2.00 17.95
CA PRO A 331 26.20 -2.22 18.99
C PRO A 331 26.59 -1.65 20.37
N GLY A 332 27.89 -1.60 20.67
CA GLY A 332 28.43 -0.96 21.88
C GLY A 332 28.26 0.57 21.93
N ILE A 333 28.25 1.24 20.77
CA ILE A 333 27.94 2.67 20.69
C ILE A 333 26.45 2.85 21.00
N GLU A 334 25.58 2.05 20.39
CA GLU A 334 24.15 2.11 20.67
C GLU A 334 23.82 1.86 22.13
N SER A 335 24.39 0.82 22.74
CA SER A 335 24.15 0.52 24.16
C SER A 335 24.63 1.64 25.07
N SER A 336 25.73 2.31 24.72
CA SER A 336 26.24 3.46 25.47
C SER A 336 25.37 4.71 25.33
N LEU A 337 24.77 4.93 24.16
CA LEU A 337 23.90 6.06 23.86
C LEU A 337 22.48 5.87 24.39
N LEU A 338 21.97 4.63 24.33
CA LEU A 338 20.62 4.25 24.74
C LEU A 338 20.53 3.85 26.22
N ARG A 339 21.65 3.70 26.94
CA ARG A 339 21.65 3.47 28.41
C ARG A 339 20.89 4.54 29.20
N ASN A 340 20.75 5.75 28.64
CA ASN A 340 19.96 6.84 29.23
C ASN A 340 18.48 6.84 28.79
N LEU A 341 18.09 5.99 27.84
CA LEU A 341 16.74 5.82 27.27
C LEU A 341 16.23 4.40 27.57
N ALA A 342 16.18 4.05 28.86
CA ALA A 342 15.85 2.70 29.30
C ALA A 342 14.34 2.41 29.20
N THR A 343 13.88 1.80 28.09
CA THR A 343 12.77 0.83 28.02
C THR A 343 12.56 0.37 26.57
N ALA A 344 13.37 -0.55 26.06
CA ALA A 344 12.98 -1.37 24.89
C ALA A 344 13.93 -2.56 24.70
N GLU A 345 13.35 -3.74 24.72
CA GLU A 345 13.98 -5.05 24.60
C GLU A 345 14.83 -5.24 23.32
N SER A 346 15.88 -6.06 23.48
CA SER A 346 16.51 -7.05 22.58
C SER A 346 16.54 -6.89 21.04
N SER A 347 16.82 -5.72 20.49
CA SER A 347 17.38 -5.64 19.11
C SER A 347 18.43 -4.54 18.97
N LEU A 348 19.65 -4.84 19.42
CA LEU A 348 20.84 -4.01 19.23
C LEU A 348 21.24 -4.08 17.73
N GLY A 349 21.52 -2.95 17.09
CA GLY A 349 21.93 -2.85 15.68
C GLY A 349 20.83 -2.48 14.68
N SER A 350 19.60 -2.23 15.14
CA SER A 350 18.49 -1.78 14.27
C SER A 350 18.39 -0.25 14.24
N LEU A 351 18.14 0.34 13.06
CA LEU A 351 17.85 1.77 12.91
C LEU A 351 16.48 2.11 13.54
N ARG A 352 16.49 2.62 14.79
CA ARG A 352 15.26 2.95 15.56
C ARG A 352 14.92 4.43 15.45
N GLN A 353 13.64 4.76 15.23
CA GLN A 353 13.13 6.14 15.20
C GLN A 353 13.37 6.92 16.50
N THR A 354 13.48 6.22 17.63
CA THR A 354 13.76 6.81 18.95
C THR A 354 15.24 7.17 19.17
N SER A 355 16.13 6.75 18.28
CA SER A 355 17.56 7.06 18.39
C SER A 355 17.84 8.51 18.01
N PRO A 356 18.68 9.24 18.77
CA PRO A 356 19.12 10.59 18.37
C PRO A 356 19.96 10.59 17.08
N LEU A 357 20.40 9.42 16.62
CA LEU A 357 21.11 9.24 15.36
C LEU A 357 20.17 9.04 14.17
N TYR A 358 18.88 8.75 14.38
CA TYR A 358 17.95 8.33 13.33
C TYR A 358 17.82 9.34 12.20
N GLU A 359 17.29 10.52 12.47
CA GLU A 359 17.08 11.56 11.46
C GLU A 359 18.39 12.01 10.79
N PRO A 360 19.49 12.28 11.54
CA PRO A 360 20.78 12.58 10.93
C PRO A 360 21.32 11.46 10.03
N PHE A 361 21.11 10.20 10.41
CA PHE A 361 21.54 9.04 9.63
C PHE A 361 20.70 8.90 8.35
N VAL A 362 19.37 8.92 8.46
CA VAL A 362 18.46 8.81 7.31
C VAL A 362 18.71 9.93 6.31
N SER A 363 18.94 11.15 6.78
CA SER A 363 19.31 12.28 5.92
C SER A 363 20.61 12.03 5.15
N MET A 364 21.65 11.52 5.82
CA MET A 364 22.92 11.16 5.19
C MET A 364 22.73 10.01 4.20
N ALA A 365 22.06 8.93 4.60
CA ALA A 365 21.80 7.77 3.77
C ALA A 365 21.01 8.13 2.50
N SER A 366 19.96 8.96 2.63
CA SER A 366 19.19 9.50 1.51
C SER A 366 20.07 10.26 0.52
N SER A 367 20.98 11.10 1.01
CA SER A 367 21.90 11.83 0.13
C SER A 367 22.93 10.95 -0.59
N VAL A 368 23.33 9.83 0.00
CA VAL A 368 24.23 8.86 -0.65
C VAL A 368 23.45 8.02 -1.66
N TRP A 369 22.23 7.61 -1.33
CA TRP A 369 21.32 6.90 -2.22
C TRP A 369 21.04 7.71 -3.49
N MET A 370 20.66 8.98 -3.35
CA MET A 370 20.46 9.88 -4.50
C MET A 370 21.75 10.06 -5.32
N LEU A 371 22.89 10.26 -4.67
CA LEU A 371 24.17 10.41 -5.36
C LEU A 371 24.54 9.16 -6.17
N HIS A 372 24.21 7.97 -5.66
CA HIS A 372 24.38 6.71 -6.36
C HIS A 372 23.45 6.60 -7.58
N LYS A 373 22.14 6.83 -7.43
CA LYS A 373 21.21 6.84 -8.57
C LYS A 373 21.66 7.85 -9.63
N LEU A 374 22.15 9.01 -9.20
CA LEU A 374 22.74 9.98 -10.09
C LEU A 374 24.03 9.47 -10.77
N ALA A 375 24.93 8.78 -10.07
CA ALA A 375 26.15 8.21 -10.65
C ALA A 375 25.86 7.23 -11.80
N TRP A 376 24.83 6.41 -11.63
CA TRP A 376 24.35 5.46 -12.63
C TRP A 376 23.49 6.11 -13.73
N ALA A 377 23.14 7.37 -13.62
CA ALA A 377 22.58 8.12 -14.75
C ALA A 377 23.64 8.52 -15.80
N TYR A 378 24.92 8.57 -15.45
CA TYR A 378 25.97 8.99 -16.39
C TYR A 378 26.35 7.89 -17.37
N ASP A 379 26.87 8.33 -18.52
CA ASP A 379 27.53 7.48 -19.52
C ASP A 379 28.89 8.10 -19.91
N PRO A 380 30.04 7.45 -19.57
CA PRO A 380 30.15 6.24 -18.75
C PRO A 380 29.74 6.49 -17.29
N VAL A 381 29.41 5.42 -16.56
CA VAL A 381 29.05 5.45 -15.13
C VAL A 381 30.13 6.15 -14.32
N VAL A 382 29.73 6.98 -13.34
CA VAL A 382 30.69 7.62 -12.45
C VAL A 382 31.39 6.57 -11.60
N GLN A 383 32.73 6.53 -11.68
CA GLN A 383 33.53 5.56 -10.94
C GLN A 383 33.97 6.16 -9.60
N ILE A 384 33.88 5.38 -8.53
CA ILE A 384 34.42 5.72 -7.21
C ILE A 384 35.85 5.19 -7.09
N PHE A 385 36.75 5.95 -6.45
CA PHE A 385 38.10 5.47 -6.13
C PHE A 385 38.54 5.91 -4.74
N GLN A 386 39.48 5.15 -4.17
CA GLN A 386 40.05 5.42 -2.86
C GLN A 386 41.58 5.36 -2.95
N VAL A 387 42.26 6.15 -2.10
CA VAL A 387 43.71 6.20 -2.06
C VAL A 387 44.21 5.30 -0.93
N ALA A 388 45.15 4.41 -1.27
CA ALA A 388 45.76 3.51 -0.29
C ALA A 388 46.60 4.29 0.75
N PRO A 389 46.56 3.88 2.03
CA PRO A 389 47.49 4.36 3.04
C PRO A 389 48.95 4.24 2.59
N GLY A 390 49.76 5.27 2.86
CA GLY A 390 51.18 5.32 2.49
C GLY A 390 51.46 5.73 1.05
N ALA A 391 50.43 5.93 0.21
CA ALA A 391 50.60 6.42 -1.16
C ALA A 391 51.21 7.83 -1.20
N GLN A 392 51.93 8.13 -2.28
CA GLN A 392 52.46 9.48 -2.51
C GLN A 392 51.33 10.43 -2.85
N PHE A 393 51.33 11.60 -2.21
CA PHE A 393 50.33 12.61 -2.47
C PHE A 393 50.42 13.18 -3.89
N SER A 394 49.27 13.27 -4.56
CA SER A 394 49.11 13.83 -5.89
C SER A 394 48.00 14.86 -5.91
N MET A 395 48.35 16.12 -6.16
CA MET A 395 47.40 17.24 -6.27
C MET A 395 46.36 17.07 -7.38
N VAL A 396 46.55 16.12 -8.31
CA VAL A 396 45.57 15.86 -9.38
C VAL A 396 44.41 15.01 -8.86
N PHE A 397 44.69 14.01 -8.02
CA PHE A 397 43.71 13.03 -7.53
C PHE A 397 43.29 13.26 -6.08
N MET A 398 44.00 14.12 -5.35
CA MET A 398 43.90 14.21 -3.89
C MET A 398 43.81 15.67 -3.42
N GLU A 399 42.89 15.94 -2.49
CA GLU A 399 42.79 17.19 -1.73
C GLU A 399 43.16 16.90 -0.27
N ASN A 400 44.05 17.67 0.34
CA ASN A 400 44.29 17.56 1.77
C ASN A 400 43.06 18.09 2.54
N ILE A 401 42.45 17.24 3.37
CA ILE A 401 41.25 17.64 4.14
C ILE A 401 41.53 18.78 5.13
N VAL A 402 42.80 18.94 5.54
CA VAL A 402 43.24 20.02 6.43
C VAL A 402 43.67 21.24 5.59
N ARG A 403 42.68 22.01 5.12
CA ARG A 403 42.84 23.19 4.22
C ARG A 403 43.75 24.33 4.72
N LYS A 404 44.26 24.28 5.96
CA LYS A 404 45.06 25.36 6.58
C LYS A 404 46.58 25.11 6.57
N VAL A 405 47.06 23.98 6.05
CA VAL A 405 48.49 23.59 6.12
C VAL A 405 49.23 23.76 4.78
N ASP A 406 48.61 24.32 3.75
CA ASP A 406 49.28 24.51 2.45
C ASP A 406 50.42 25.56 2.48
N LYS A 407 50.55 26.35 3.55
CA LYS A 407 51.61 27.36 3.65
C LYS A 407 52.89 26.91 4.37
N MET A 408 52.91 25.77 5.06
CA MET A 408 54.04 25.42 5.95
C MET A 408 54.98 24.34 5.38
N CYS A 409 54.54 23.53 4.40
CA CYS A 409 55.29 22.34 3.99
C CYS A 409 55.95 22.42 2.61
N MET A 410 55.83 23.53 1.89
CA MET A 410 56.42 23.68 0.55
C MET A 410 57.73 24.46 0.51
N ASP A 411 58.19 25.03 1.63
CA ASP A 411 59.25 26.04 1.62
C ASP A 411 60.60 25.61 2.19
N HIS A 412 60.93 24.32 2.29
CA HIS A 412 62.28 23.91 2.74
C HIS A 412 62.91 22.95 1.73
N GLY A 413 63.86 23.47 0.96
CA GLY A 413 64.72 22.76 -0.01
C GLY A 413 65.64 21.70 0.60
N ARG A 414 65.06 20.70 1.27
CA ARG A 414 65.70 19.41 1.56
C ARG A 414 64.98 18.33 0.77
N ALA A 415 65.75 17.37 0.26
CA ALA A 415 65.29 16.19 -0.45
C ALA A 415 64.47 15.24 0.45
N SER A 416 63.38 15.70 1.06
CA SER A 416 62.42 14.85 1.75
C SER A 416 61.40 14.34 0.74
N SER A 417 61.17 13.03 0.77
CA SER A 417 60.18 12.33 -0.04
C SER A 417 58.84 13.07 -0.08
N ARG A 418 58.13 12.97 -1.22
CA ARG A 418 56.77 13.51 -1.37
C ARG A 418 55.92 13.11 -0.16
N PRO A 419 55.11 14.03 0.39
CA PRO A 419 54.38 13.77 1.61
C PRO A 419 53.41 12.61 1.38
N LYS A 420 53.29 11.74 2.38
CA LYS A 420 52.53 10.49 2.28
C LYS A 420 51.13 10.65 2.82
N VAL A 421 50.19 9.96 2.19
CA VAL A 421 48.81 9.86 2.64
C VAL A 421 48.76 8.94 3.86
N GLY A 422 48.13 9.38 4.94
CA GLY A 422 47.81 8.52 6.08
C GLY A 422 46.63 7.62 5.73
N PHE A 423 45.50 8.20 5.35
CA PHE A 423 44.30 7.46 4.94
C PHE A 423 43.33 8.33 4.12
N THR A 424 42.42 7.67 3.40
CA THR A 424 41.32 8.31 2.67
C THR A 424 40.20 8.69 3.63
N VAL A 425 39.82 9.97 3.66
CA VAL A 425 38.67 10.43 4.45
C VAL A 425 37.39 10.41 3.64
N VAL A 426 37.42 10.95 2.42
CA VAL A 426 36.29 10.93 1.49
C VAL A 426 36.78 10.34 0.17
N PRO A 427 36.08 9.35 -0.40
CA PRO A 427 36.44 8.78 -1.70
C PRO A 427 36.44 9.86 -2.81
N GLY A 428 37.24 9.62 -3.84
CA GLY A 428 37.23 10.43 -5.06
C GLY A 428 36.31 9.81 -6.11
N PHE A 429 36.00 10.59 -7.15
CA PHE A 429 35.11 10.17 -8.22
C PHE A 429 35.66 10.54 -9.60
N CYS A 430 35.45 9.68 -10.59
CA CYS A 430 35.76 9.93 -11.98
C CYS A 430 34.45 10.08 -12.76
N VAL A 431 34.13 11.31 -13.17
CA VAL A 431 32.95 11.62 -14.00
C VAL A 431 33.45 11.79 -15.45
N GLY A 432 33.31 10.73 -16.25
CA GLY A 432 33.91 10.67 -17.58
C GLY A 432 35.43 10.84 -17.52
N LYS A 433 35.95 11.96 -18.04
CA LYS A 433 37.39 12.29 -18.03
C LYS A 433 37.81 13.21 -16.88
N THR A 434 36.84 13.70 -16.09
CA THR A 434 37.09 14.67 -15.02
C THR A 434 37.20 13.95 -13.69
N VAL A 435 38.28 14.24 -12.96
CA VAL A 435 38.52 13.69 -11.62
C VAL A 435 38.04 14.69 -10.59
N ILE A 436 37.14 14.24 -9.72
CA ILE A 436 36.82 14.89 -8.44
C ILE A 436 37.74 14.27 -7.39
N GLN A 437 38.58 15.11 -6.79
CA GLN A 437 39.65 14.68 -5.89
C GLN A 437 39.12 13.96 -4.64
N SER A 438 39.80 12.88 -4.27
CA SER A 438 39.61 12.24 -2.97
C SER A 438 40.15 13.14 -1.86
N ARG A 439 39.40 13.29 -0.76
CA ARG A 439 39.91 14.02 0.41
C ARG A 439 40.68 13.08 1.30
N VAL A 440 41.96 13.37 1.47
CA VAL A 440 42.90 12.53 2.21
C VAL A 440 43.42 13.26 3.44
N TYR A 441 43.75 12.49 4.47
CA TYR A 441 44.49 12.98 5.61
C TYR A 441 45.97 12.64 5.43
N MET A 442 46.84 13.63 5.64
CA MET A 442 48.29 13.48 5.45
C MET A 442 48.94 12.97 6.73
N ASP A 443 49.83 11.98 6.62
CA ASP A 443 50.58 11.50 7.78
C ASP A 443 51.60 12.57 8.21
N GLY A 444 51.67 12.84 9.52
CA GLY A 444 52.63 13.79 10.07
C GLY A 444 54.06 13.25 9.95
N PRO A 445 55.10 14.13 9.96
CA PRO A 445 56.48 13.64 10.07
C PRO A 445 56.63 12.86 11.37
N LYS A 446 57.10 11.60 11.29
CA LYS A 446 57.42 10.79 12.47
C LYS A 446 58.44 11.56 13.31
N GLN A 447 58.08 11.92 14.55
CA GLN A 447 59.06 12.46 15.48
C GLN A 447 60.02 11.30 15.83
N ALA A 448 61.29 11.46 15.48
CA ALA A 448 62.34 10.54 15.91
C ALA A 448 62.38 10.57 17.44
N SER A 449 62.14 9.41 18.06
CA SER A 449 62.27 9.21 19.51
C SER A 449 63.72 9.03 19.90
#